data_AF-A0AA43JMW5-F1
#
_entry.id   AF-A0AA43JMW5-F1
#
_cell.length_a   1.000
_cell.length_b   1.000
_cell.length_c   1.000
_cell.angle_alpha   90.00
_cell.angle_beta   90.00
_cell.angle_gamma   90.00
#
_symmetry.space_group_name_H-M   'P 1'
#
loop_
_entity.id
_entity.type
_entity.pdbx_description
1 polymer ?
#
loop_
_entity_poly.entity_id
_entity_poly.type
_entity_poly.pdbx_seq_one_letter_code
_entity_poly.pdbx_strand_id
1 'polypeptide(L)'
;MLAPYIVGSQAGPAAAASGTCYLIGGAASYSLSVTDLANTDPATNEATIGWSSSSGLSTAAIQPGTGELLSAGTSKLGRVDTGTGTFTEVGSAFGPQPGAAGNQNLNQVTGLAFDPTDTTLFAVARRIGGPDLLFQVDPGTGAAIPDAFGLGAGYVGIISDDPSQVEFYGIAIAADGQMVGMGYDGTSQWKLHTIDKETGAALAVLSSSAVTDLSYDPAGILWGVASDGILFDVYGVEPSRTIDNLVSYSALACLPVAGNQTPFFAQDLGDRSDPEGANINLSAGATDANLGDTLVYAAVGLPSGLTIAPDT
;
A
#
# COMPACT_ATOMS: atom_id res chain seq x y z
N MET A 1 46.37 -13.56 -4.67
CA MET A 1 46.05 -12.35 -3.90
C MET A 1 44.57 -12.09 -4.13
N LEU A 2 43.72 -12.18 -3.11
CA LEU A 2 42.29 -11.93 -3.23
C LEU A 2 42.08 -10.41 -3.33
N ALA A 3 41.21 -9.96 -4.24
CA ALA A 3 40.85 -8.55 -4.37
C ALA A 3 40.06 -8.08 -3.13
N PRO A 4 40.28 -6.85 -2.64
CA PRO A 4 39.49 -6.29 -1.54
C PRO A 4 38.03 -6.09 -1.98
N TYR A 5 37.08 -6.41 -1.10
CA TYR A 5 35.65 -6.14 -1.28
C TYR A 5 35.03 -5.82 0.09
N ILE A 6 34.08 -4.89 0.10
CA ILE A 6 33.37 -4.43 1.30
C ILE A 6 32.09 -5.25 1.42
N VAL A 7 31.86 -5.86 2.59
CA VAL A 7 30.67 -6.69 2.86
C VAL A 7 29.82 -5.94 3.88
N GLY A 8 28.62 -5.54 3.48
CA GLY A 8 27.57 -5.17 4.44
C GLY A 8 27.00 -6.45 5.05
N SER A 9 26.91 -6.52 6.37
CA SER A 9 26.25 -7.64 7.06
C SER A 9 25.31 -7.11 8.13
N GLN A 10 24.11 -7.66 8.22
CA GLN A 10 23.17 -7.38 9.30
C GLN A 10 23.32 -8.37 10.46
N ALA A 11 23.10 -7.88 11.68
CA ALA A 11 22.80 -8.71 12.85
C ALA A 11 21.28 -9.00 12.90
N GLY A 12 20.91 -10.22 13.33
CA GLY A 12 19.52 -10.70 13.40
C GLY A 12 18.59 -9.89 14.33
N PRO A 13 17.26 -10.11 14.24
CA PRO A 13 16.28 -9.05 14.38
C PRO A 13 16.03 -8.66 15.84
N ALA A 14 16.09 -7.36 16.10
CA ALA A 14 15.24 -6.74 17.09
C ALA A 14 13.88 -6.45 16.43
N ALA A 15 12.79 -6.56 17.20
CA ALA A 15 11.39 -6.57 16.76
C ALA A 15 11.03 -5.54 15.65
N ALA A 16 10.30 -6.01 14.63
CA ALA A 16 9.66 -5.16 13.62
C ALA A 16 8.66 -4.20 14.31
N ALA A 17 8.90 -2.89 14.23
CA ALA A 17 8.10 -1.90 14.97
C ALA A 17 7.94 -0.54 14.25
N SER A 18 7.85 -0.50 12.93
CA SER A 18 7.28 0.68 12.26
C SER A 18 6.30 0.24 11.19
N GLY A 19 5.03 0.16 11.57
CA GLY A 19 3.93 0.08 10.62
C GLY A 19 3.70 1.47 10.07
N THR A 20 4.26 1.78 8.91
CA THR A 20 4.02 3.06 8.23
C THR A 20 2.88 2.89 7.23
N CYS A 21 1.93 3.83 7.21
CA CYS A 21 0.84 3.83 6.25
C CYS A 21 0.73 5.18 5.54
N TYR A 22 0.28 5.14 4.29
CA TYR A 22 -0.13 6.30 3.53
C TYR A 22 -1.63 6.50 3.66
N LEU A 23 -2.01 7.77 3.76
CA LEU A 23 -3.38 8.23 3.87
C LEU A 23 -3.67 9.20 2.72
N ILE A 24 -4.85 9.08 2.13
CA ILE A 24 -5.33 10.05 1.15
C ILE A 24 -6.61 10.68 1.67
N GLY A 25 -6.66 12.01 1.71
CA GLY A 25 -7.80 12.73 2.29
C GLY A 25 -8.01 14.11 1.70
N GLY A 26 -9.23 14.62 1.78
CA GLY A 26 -9.67 15.89 1.20
C GLY A 26 -10.90 15.75 0.31
N ALA A 27 -11.57 16.86 0.03
CA ALA A 27 -12.84 16.89 -0.73
C ALA A 27 -12.72 17.51 -2.13
N ALA A 28 -11.73 18.38 -2.35
CA ALA A 28 -11.48 19.07 -3.62
C ALA A 28 -9.99 19.17 -3.98
N SER A 29 -9.12 19.03 -2.98
CA SER A 29 -7.69 18.81 -3.13
C SER A 29 -7.34 17.72 -2.14
N TYR A 30 -6.84 16.61 -2.65
CA TYR A 30 -6.49 15.44 -1.89
C TYR A 30 -5.04 15.59 -1.42
N SER A 31 -4.81 15.54 -0.11
CA SER A 31 -3.49 15.37 0.46
C SER A 31 -3.07 13.90 0.34
N LEU A 32 -1.80 13.68 0.06
CA LEU A 32 -1.11 12.48 0.47
C LEU A 32 -0.42 12.78 1.80
N SER A 33 -0.67 11.93 2.79
CA SER A 33 -0.01 11.99 4.09
C SER A 33 0.59 10.64 4.45
N VAL A 34 1.58 10.67 5.34
CA VAL A 34 2.15 9.47 5.96
C VAL A 34 1.84 9.48 7.45
N THR A 35 1.55 8.30 8.00
CA THR A 35 1.36 8.08 9.43
C THR A 35 2.20 6.90 9.91
N ASP A 36 2.73 7.02 11.13
CA ASP A 36 3.39 5.92 11.83
C ASP A 36 2.42 5.33 12.86
N LEU A 37 2.07 4.07 12.70
CA LEU A 37 1.18 3.34 13.60
C LEU A 37 1.73 3.18 15.01
N ALA A 38 3.03 3.37 15.23
CA ALA A 38 3.60 3.43 16.58
C ALA A 38 3.37 4.79 17.25
N ASN A 39 3.17 5.86 16.47
CA ASN A 39 2.90 7.19 17.00
C ASN A 39 1.41 7.36 17.30
N THR A 40 1.08 7.44 18.59
CA THR A 40 -0.30 7.64 19.06
C THR A 40 -0.63 9.10 19.34
N ASP A 41 0.34 10.01 19.32
CA ASP A 41 0.10 11.43 19.60
C ASP A 41 -0.50 12.09 18.36
N PRO A 42 -1.77 12.53 18.39
CA PRO A 42 -2.39 13.18 17.25
C PRO A 42 -1.50 14.28 16.69
N ALA A 43 -0.90 15.13 17.52
CA ALA A 43 -0.14 16.30 17.07
C ALA A 43 1.10 15.97 16.20
N THR A 44 1.54 14.71 16.16
CA THR A 44 2.76 14.30 15.44
C THR A 44 2.61 12.99 14.66
N ASN A 45 1.48 12.30 14.75
CA ASN A 45 1.30 10.99 14.13
C ASN A 45 1.07 11.03 12.63
N GLU A 46 1.05 12.22 12.03
CA GLU A 46 0.81 12.42 10.62
C GLU A 46 1.75 13.51 10.06
N ALA A 47 2.17 13.34 8.82
CA ALA A 47 2.84 14.37 8.04
C ALA A 47 2.31 14.39 6.61
N THR A 48 1.84 15.56 6.15
CA THR A 48 1.48 15.76 4.74
C THR A 48 2.71 15.80 3.85
N ILE A 49 2.71 14.98 2.81
CA ILE A 49 3.75 14.91 1.78
C ILE A 49 3.47 15.92 0.66
N GLY A 50 2.22 15.97 0.20
CA GLY A 50 1.83 16.85 -0.89
C GLY A 50 0.36 16.76 -1.26
N TRP A 51 -0.01 17.42 -2.35
CA TRP A 51 -1.41 17.64 -2.73
C TRP A 51 -1.64 17.36 -4.20
N SER A 52 -2.82 16.84 -4.52
CA SER A 52 -3.28 16.60 -5.88
C SER A 52 -4.78 16.92 -6.00
N SER A 53 -5.22 17.45 -7.13
CA SER A 53 -6.64 17.69 -7.41
C SER A 53 -7.31 16.55 -8.20
N SER A 54 -6.61 15.43 -8.39
CA SER A 54 -7.14 14.28 -9.14
C SER A 54 -8.26 13.59 -8.38
N SER A 55 -9.40 13.38 -9.02
CA SER A 55 -10.49 12.54 -8.50
C SER A 55 -10.18 11.03 -8.55
N GLY A 56 -9.02 10.63 -9.11
CA GLY A 56 -8.54 9.25 -9.07
C GLY A 56 -8.05 8.78 -7.70
N LEU A 57 -8.19 9.61 -6.66
CA LEU A 57 -7.62 9.44 -5.32
C LEU A 57 -8.70 9.04 -4.28
N SER A 58 -9.41 7.94 -4.51
CA SER A 58 -10.54 7.52 -3.66
C SER A 58 -10.29 6.26 -2.82
N THR A 59 -9.35 5.41 -3.24
CA THR A 59 -8.87 4.21 -2.51
C THR A 59 -7.39 4.01 -2.84
N ALA A 60 -6.66 3.22 -2.04
CA ALA A 60 -5.24 3.02 -2.25
C ALA A 60 -4.81 1.58 -2.00
N ALA A 61 -3.78 1.15 -2.72
CA ALA A 61 -3.10 -0.11 -2.47
C ALA A 61 -1.60 0.07 -2.69
N ILE A 62 -0.80 -0.65 -1.91
CA ILE A 62 0.65 -0.71 -2.09
C ILE A 62 1.01 -2.03 -2.74
N GLN A 63 1.76 -1.97 -3.83
CA GLN A 63 2.26 -3.15 -4.50
C GLN A 63 3.34 -3.85 -3.64
N PRO A 64 3.14 -5.13 -3.29
CA PRO A 64 4.15 -5.91 -2.56
C PRO A 64 5.47 -5.96 -3.32
N GLY A 65 6.58 -5.81 -2.59
CA GLY A 65 7.94 -5.90 -3.13
C GLY A 65 8.49 -4.61 -3.76
N THR A 66 7.65 -3.79 -4.41
CA THR A 66 8.08 -2.50 -4.97
C THR A 66 7.78 -1.31 -4.05
N GLY A 67 6.79 -1.45 -3.15
CA GLY A 67 6.33 -0.34 -2.31
C GLY A 67 5.57 0.73 -3.10
N GLU A 68 5.19 0.43 -4.33
CA GLU A 68 4.53 1.40 -5.21
C GLU A 68 3.08 1.66 -4.74
N LEU A 69 2.75 2.93 -4.49
CA LEU A 69 1.41 3.35 -4.12
C LEU A 69 0.55 3.58 -5.37
N LEU A 70 -0.50 2.76 -5.50
CA LEU A 70 -1.51 2.87 -6.54
C LEU A 70 -2.82 3.40 -5.95
N SER A 71 -3.58 4.12 -6.78
CA SER A 71 -4.88 4.65 -6.39
C SER A 71 -5.85 4.62 -7.57
N ALA A 72 -7.12 4.51 -7.24
CA ALA A 72 -8.22 4.60 -8.18
C ALA A 72 -9.42 5.28 -7.50
N GLY A 73 -10.34 5.77 -8.33
CA GLY A 73 -11.58 6.41 -7.88
C GLY A 73 -12.56 6.67 -9.01
N THR A 74 -12.02 6.78 -10.23
CA THR A 74 -12.79 6.92 -11.47
C THR A 74 -12.62 5.67 -12.34
N SER A 75 -12.45 5.82 -13.65
CA SER A 75 -12.30 4.74 -14.62
C SER A 75 -10.85 4.37 -14.94
N LYS A 76 -9.89 4.87 -14.16
CA LYS A 76 -8.45 4.65 -14.38
C LYS A 76 -7.73 4.35 -13.08
N LEU A 77 -6.71 3.50 -13.20
CA LEU A 77 -5.65 3.35 -12.21
C LEU A 77 -4.67 4.53 -12.33
N GLY A 78 -4.05 4.92 -11.22
CA GLY A 78 -2.90 5.81 -11.22
C GLY A 78 -1.88 5.46 -10.17
N ARG A 79 -0.67 5.97 -10.38
CA ARG A 79 0.46 5.93 -9.44
C ARG A 79 0.46 7.20 -8.62
N VAL A 80 0.71 7.08 -7.33
CA VAL A 80 0.89 8.22 -6.44
C VAL A 80 2.37 8.28 -6.06
N ASP A 81 3.02 9.38 -6.42
CA ASP A 81 4.41 9.63 -6.03
C ASP A 81 4.48 9.91 -4.52
N THR A 82 5.16 9.05 -3.78
CA THR A 82 5.21 9.12 -2.31
C THR A 82 6.18 10.17 -1.77
N GLY A 83 6.92 10.87 -2.64
CA GLY A 83 7.77 12.01 -2.28
C GLY A 83 7.08 13.37 -2.49
N THR A 84 6.05 13.42 -3.33
CA THR A 84 5.41 14.67 -3.76
C THR A 84 3.88 14.68 -3.65
N GLY A 85 3.24 13.53 -3.47
CA GLY A 85 1.78 13.37 -3.50
C GLY A 85 1.16 13.48 -4.90
N THR A 86 1.98 13.52 -5.97
CA THR A 86 1.50 13.68 -7.34
C THR A 86 0.83 12.41 -7.85
N PHE A 87 -0.36 12.53 -8.43
CA PHE A 87 -1.07 11.41 -9.08
C PHE A 87 -0.80 11.40 -10.60
N THR A 88 -0.41 10.26 -11.13
CA THR A 88 -0.21 10.03 -12.58
C THR A 88 -1.01 8.82 -13.04
N GLU A 89 -1.89 8.99 -14.02
CA GLU A 89 -2.66 7.88 -14.58
C GLU A 89 -1.76 6.80 -15.21
N VAL A 90 -2.12 5.53 -14.99
CA VAL A 90 -1.50 4.38 -15.65
C VAL A 90 -2.30 4.02 -16.89
N GLY A 91 -1.65 4.09 -18.04
CA GLY A 91 -2.14 3.53 -19.30
C GLY A 91 -3.60 3.87 -19.65
N SER A 92 -4.38 2.84 -19.97
CA SER A 92 -5.76 2.98 -20.43
C SER A 92 -6.79 2.95 -19.29
N ALA A 93 -8.02 3.38 -19.58
CA ALA A 93 -9.14 3.12 -18.68
C ALA A 93 -9.34 1.61 -18.46
N PHE A 94 -9.94 1.25 -17.31
CA PHE A 94 -10.30 -0.13 -16.98
C PHE A 94 -11.11 -0.81 -18.10
N GLY A 95 -11.96 -0.01 -18.76
CA GLY A 95 -12.80 -0.46 -19.87
C GLY A 95 -14.05 -1.22 -19.43
N PRO A 96 -14.98 -1.48 -20.36
CA PRO A 96 -16.14 -2.30 -20.06
C PRO A 96 -15.74 -3.76 -19.90
N GLN A 97 -16.30 -4.45 -18.91
CA GLN A 97 -16.08 -5.88 -18.69
C GLN A 97 -17.39 -6.67 -18.79
N PRO A 98 -17.41 -7.83 -19.46
CA PRO A 98 -18.57 -8.71 -19.48
C PRO A 98 -18.68 -9.47 -18.15
N GLY A 99 -19.91 -9.87 -17.81
CA GLY A 99 -20.20 -10.71 -16.66
C GLY A 99 -21.67 -11.10 -16.61
N ALA A 100 -22.10 -11.74 -15.52
CA ALA A 100 -23.47 -12.27 -15.37
C ALA A 100 -24.56 -11.19 -15.49
N ALA A 101 -24.22 -9.93 -15.25
CA ALA A 101 -25.13 -8.79 -15.36
C ALA A 101 -24.98 -8.01 -16.68
N GLY A 102 -24.33 -8.60 -17.68
CA GLY A 102 -23.98 -7.96 -18.95
C GLY A 102 -22.73 -7.08 -18.83
N ASN A 103 -22.43 -6.31 -19.87
CA ASN A 103 -21.27 -5.43 -19.85
C ASN A 103 -21.45 -4.30 -18.83
N GLN A 104 -20.49 -4.17 -17.92
CA GLN A 104 -20.45 -3.11 -16.93
C GLN A 104 -19.29 -2.16 -17.20
N ASN A 105 -19.51 -0.87 -16.99
CA ASN A 105 -18.45 0.12 -17.00
C ASN A 105 -17.84 0.20 -15.60
N LEU A 106 -16.53 0.01 -15.51
CA LEU A 106 -15.79 0.08 -14.26
C LEU A 106 -15.28 1.52 -14.09
N ASN A 107 -16.07 2.38 -13.44
CA ASN A 107 -15.81 3.84 -13.41
C ASN A 107 -16.02 4.55 -12.06
N GLN A 108 -16.32 3.80 -11.00
CA GLN A 108 -16.47 4.29 -9.64
C GLN A 108 -15.80 3.31 -8.69
N VAL A 109 -14.47 3.37 -8.60
CA VAL A 109 -13.71 2.41 -7.80
C VAL A 109 -13.69 2.84 -6.33
N THR A 110 -14.09 1.93 -5.44
CA THR A 110 -14.28 2.17 -3.99
C THR A 110 -13.33 1.35 -3.12
N GLY A 111 -12.62 0.38 -3.70
CA GLY A 111 -11.64 -0.44 -2.98
C GLY A 111 -10.58 -0.96 -3.93
N LEU A 112 -9.35 -1.10 -3.42
CA LEU A 112 -8.18 -1.58 -4.15
C LEU A 112 -7.30 -2.40 -3.20
N ALA A 113 -6.88 -3.60 -3.59
CA ALA A 113 -5.95 -4.40 -2.79
C ALA A 113 -5.13 -5.35 -3.64
N PHE A 114 -3.85 -5.48 -3.31
CA PHE A 114 -3.02 -6.57 -3.83
C PHE A 114 -3.22 -7.83 -3.00
N ASP A 115 -3.28 -8.96 -3.69
CA ASP A 115 -3.11 -10.26 -3.08
C ASP A 115 -1.62 -10.49 -2.80
N PRO A 116 -1.18 -10.59 -1.54
CA PRO A 116 0.23 -10.79 -1.23
C PRO A 116 0.75 -12.17 -1.62
N THR A 117 -0.13 -13.13 -1.94
CA THR A 117 0.26 -14.51 -2.28
C THR A 117 0.73 -14.68 -3.73
N ASP A 118 0.19 -13.87 -4.65
CA ASP A 118 0.47 -13.95 -6.09
C ASP A 118 0.60 -12.60 -6.79
N THR A 119 0.48 -11.48 -6.06
CA THR A 119 0.56 -10.09 -6.53
C THR A 119 -0.57 -9.65 -7.48
N THR A 120 -1.68 -10.38 -7.53
CA THR A 120 -2.87 -9.96 -8.28
C THR A 120 -3.48 -8.72 -7.66
N LEU A 121 -3.77 -7.69 -8.47
CA LEU A 121 -4.46 -6.48 -8.03
C LEU A 121 -5.97 -6.65 -8.21
N PHE A 122 -6.70 -6.62 -7.11
CA PHE A 122 -8.16 -6.61 -7.08
C PHE A 122 -8.69 -5.19 -6.86
N ALA A 123 -9.84 -4.90 -7.47
CA ALA A 123 -10.54 -3.64 -7.30
C ALA A 123 -12.05 -3.88 -7.17
N VAL A 124 -12.72 -2.98 -6.43
CA VAL A 124 -14.17 -2.93 -6.32
C VAL A 124 -14.70 -1.74 -7.10
N ALA A 125 -15.60 -1.96 -8.05
CA ALA A 125 -16.32 -0.90 -8.74
C ALA A 125 -17.79 -0.89 -8.32
N ARG A 126 -18.27 0.30 -7.99
CA ARG A 126 -19.66 0.52 -7.62
C ARG A 126 -20.60 0.28 -8.79
N ARG A 127 -21.71 -0.43 -8.55
CA ARG A 127 -22.74 -0.65 -9.56
C ARG A 127 -24.09 -0.12 -9.12
N ILE A 128 -24.65 0.80 -9.92
CA ILE A 128 -25.97 1.37 -9.62
C ILE A 128 -27.08 0.34 -9.87
N GLY A 129 -27.87 0.05 -8.84
CA GLY A 129 -29.02 -0.85 -8.93
C GLY A 129 -28.67 -2.34 -8.92
N GLY A 130 -27.49 -2.72 -8.47
CA GLY A 130 -27.06 -4.10 -8.31
C GLY A 130 -25.90 -4.21 -7.31
N PRO A 131 -25.38 -5.43 -7.08
CA PRO A 131 -24.20 -5.62 -6.24
C PRO A 131 -22.97 -4.94 -6.87
N ASP A 132 -22.09 -4.43 -6.02
CA ASP A 132 -20.77 -3.93 -6.42
C ASP A 132 -19.93 -5.04 -7.04
N LEU A 133 -18.95 -4.65 -7.86
CA LEU A 133 -18.27 -5.56 -8.76
C LEU A 133 -16.82 -5.74 -8.32
N LEU A 134 -16.42 -6.99 -8.07
CA LEU A 134 -15.02 -7.35 -7.91
C LEU A 134 -14.41 -7.65 -9.29
N PHE A 135 -13.27 -7.03 -9.59
CA PHE A 135 -12.53 -7.26 -10.82
C PHE A 135 -11.01 -7.24 -10.58
N GLN A 136 -10.25 -7.79 -11.51
CA GLN A 136 -8.78 -7.74 -11.47
C GLN A 136 -8.24 -6.67 -12.43
N VAL A 137 -7.11 -6.08 -12.06
CA VAL A 137 -6.46 -5.01 -12.81
C VAL A 137 -5.01 -5.39 -13.12
N ASP A 138 -4.56 -5.12 -14.34
CA ASP A 138 -3.13 -5.18 -14.67
C ASP A 138 -2.47 -3.86 -14.22
N PRO A 139 -1.57 -3.88 -13.22
CA PRO A 139 -0.95 -2.65 -12.70
C PRO A 139 0.06 -2.01 -13.66
N GLY A 140 0.52 -2.74 -14.69
CA GLY A 140 1.42 -2.22 -15.71
C GLY A 140 0.67 -1.44 -16.80
N THR A 141 -0.53 -1.89 -17.17
CA THR A 141 -1.33 -1.27 -18.24
C THR A 141 -2.49 -0.42 -17.74
N GLY A 142 -2.92 -0.60 -16.49
CA GLY A 142 -4.08 0.05 -15.89
C GLY A 142 -5.43 -0.52 -16.37
N ALA A 143 -5.43 -1.50 -17.26
CA ALA A 143 -6.64 -2.11 -17.79
C ALA A 143 -7.21 -3.18 -16.85
N ALA A 144 -8.53 -3.37 -16.86
CA ALA A 144 -9.12 -4.54 -16.21
C ALA A 144 -8.78 -5.80 -17.00
N ILE A 145 -8.50 -6.90 -16.28
CA ILE A 145 -8.11 -8.18 -16.88
C ILE A 145 -9.37 -8.91 -17.40
N PRO A 146 -9.49 -9.15 -18.72
CA PRO A 146 -10.60 -9.92 -19.27
C PRO A 146 -10.59 -11.37 -18.78
N ASP A 147 -11.78 -11.95 -18.62
CA ASP A 147 -11.97 -13.36 -18.23
C ASP A 147 -11.30 -13.77 -16.90
N ALA A 148 -11.03 -12.80 -16.02
CA ALA A 148 -10.38 -13.00 -14.73
C ALA A 148 -11.12 -14.00 -13.81
N PHE A 149 -12.43 -14.17 -14.00
CA PHE A 149 -13.28 -15.07 -13.22
C PHE A 149 -13.87 -16.19 -14.09
N GLY A 150 -13.18 -16.53 -15.17
CA GLY A 150 -13.59 -17.52 -16.16
C GLY A 150 -14.04 -16.88 -17.48
N LEU A 151 -14.23 -17.74 -18.49
CA LEU A 151 -14.52 -17.31 -19.86
C LEU A 151 -15.80 -16.46 -19.93
N GLY A 152 -15.68 -15.22 -20.40
CA GLY A 152 -16.76 -14.24 -20.50
C GLY A 152 -17.08 -13.50 -19.20
N ALA A 153 -16.29 -13.69 -18.14
CA ALA A 153 -16.47 -13.07 -16.82
C ALA A 153 -15.24 -12.25 -16.43
N GLY A 154 -15.23 -10.97 -16.84
CA GLY A 154 -14.21 -9.99 -16.41
C GLY A 154 -14.47 -9.43 -15.01
N TYR A 155 -15.64 -9.71 -14.43
CA TYR A 155 -15.99 -9.34 -13.05
C TYR A 155 -16.95 -10.37 -12.43
N VAL A 156 -17.02 -10.38 -11.11
CA VAL A 156 -18.09 -11.02 -10.32
C VAL A 156 -18.78 -9.98 -9.43
N GLY A 157 -20.05 -10.23 -9.09
CA GLY A 157 -20.76 -9.37 -8.13
C GLY A 157 -20.42 -9.77 -6.71
N ILE A 158 -20.18 -8.79 -5.83
CA ILE A 158 -20.00 -9.02 -4.40
C ILE A 158 -21.38 -9.16 -3.77
N ILE A 159 -21.71 -10.36 -3.30
CA ILE A 159 -23.05 -10.70 -2.80
C ILE A 159 -22.93 -11.14 -1.35
N SER A 160 -23.44 -10.31 -0.44
CA SER A 160 -23.47 -10.61 0.99
C SER A 160 -24.59 -11.60 1.35
N ASP A 161 -24.34 -12.43 2.35
CA ASP A 161 -25.35 -13.24 3.04
C ASP A 161 -26.31 -12.39 3.88
N ASP A 162 -25.92 -11.15 4.18
CA ASP A 162 -26.80 -10.11 4.72
C ASP A 162 -27.45 -9.30 3.58
N PRO A 163 -28.75 -9.50 3.29
CA PRO A 163 -29.42 -8.85 2.17
C PRO A 163 -29.64 -7.35 2.37
N SER A 164 -29.34 -6.80 3.55
CA SER A 164 -29.37 -5.36 3.79
C SER A 164 -28.15 -4.64 3.22
N GLN A 165 -27.07 -5.37 2.94
CA GLN A 165 -25.84 -4.79 2.39
C GLN A 165 -26.03 -4.46 0.92
N VAL A 166 -25.73 -3.22 0.57
CA VAL A 166 -25.96 -2.70 -0.78
C VAL A 166 -24.68 -2.18 -1.44
N GLU A 167 -23.65 -1.87 -0.65
CA GLU A 167 -22.42 -1.22 -1.11
C GLU A 167 -21.19 -1.79 -0.39
N PHE A 168 -20.07 -1.87 -1.10
CA PHE A 168 -18.77 -2.25 -0.58
C PHE A 168 -17.74 -1.13 -0.81
N TYR A 169 -17.10 -0.74 0.29
CA TYR A 169 -15.99 0.20 0.34
C TYR A 169 -14.67 -0.57 0.38
N GLY A 170 -13.61 0.01 0.95
CA GLY A 170 -12.26 -0.56 0.98
C GLY A 170 -12.20 -2.07 1.19
N ILE A 171 -11.26 -2.69 0.49
CA ILE A 171 -10.93 -4.11 0.59
C ILE A 171 -9.51 -4.26 1.07
N ALA A 172 -9.22 -5.36 1.76
CA ALA A 172 -7.86 -5.72 2.13
C ALA A 172 -7.69 -7.24 1.97
N ILE A 173 -6.47 -7.69 1.68
CA ILE A 173 -6.16 -9.11 1.55
C ILE A 173 -5.05 -9.45 2.53
N ALA A 174 -5.31 -10.41 3.42
CA ALA A 174 -4.37 -10.87 4.42
C ALA A 174 -3.25 -11.71 3.80
N ALA A 175 -2.18 -11.96 4.55
CA ALA A 175 -1.03 -12.75 4.10
C ALA A 175 -1.36 -14.21 3.72
N ASP A 176 -2.47 -14.75 4.23
CA ASP A 176 -2.99 -16.07 3.87
C ASP A 176 -3.90 -16.07 2.63
N GLY A 177 -4.11 -14.89 2.03
CA GLY A 177 -4.96 -14.68 0.87
C GLY A 177 -6.43 -14.43 1.18
N GLN A 178 -6.87 -14.40 2.45
CA GLN A 178 -8.25 -14.05 2.77
C GLN A 178 -8.54 -12.58 2.44
N MET A 179 -9.53 -12.33 1.58
CA MET A 179 -10.02 -10.99 1.31
C MET A 179 -11.10 -10.61 2.32
N VAL A 180 -11.03 -9.38 2.79
CA VAL A 180 -12.08 -8.73 3.54
C VAL A 180 -12.50 -7.44 2.85
N GLY A 181 -13.73 -7.01 3.09
CA GLY A 181 -14.24 -5.75 2.60
C GLY A 181 -15.24 -5.13 3.56
N MET A 182 -15.33 -3.80 3.53
CA MET A 182 -16.25 -3.06 4.37
C MET A 182 -17.59 -2.85 3.66
N GLY A 183 -18.65 -3.47 4.17
CA GLY A 183 -20.02 -3.35 3.66
C GLY A 183 -20.80 -2.23 4.34
N TYR A 184 -21.63 -1.54 3.57
CA TYR A 184 -22.58 -0.53 4.03
C TYR A 184 -24.02 -0.88 3.60
N ASP A 185 -24.96 -0.76 4.55
CA ASP A 185 -26.37 -1.10 4.34
C ASP A 185 -27.18 0.02 3.64
N GLY A 186 -26.53 1.12 3.27
CA GLY A 186 -27.18 2.27 2.65
C GLY A 186 -27.87 3.21 3.64
N THR A 187 -27.93 2.86 4.94
CA THR A 187 -28.63 3.64 5.97
C THR A 187 -27.70 4.21 7.04
N SER A 188 -26.93 3.37 7.71
CA SER A 188 -26.03 3.75 8.82
C SER A 188 -25.16 2.61 9.34
N GLN A 189 -25.43 1.36 8.93
CA GLN A 189 -24.75 0.20 9.49
C GLN A 189 -23.60 -0.22 8.60
N TRP A 190 -22.45 -0.43 9.24
CA TRP A 190 -21.23 -0.87 8.62
C TRP A 190 -20.85 -2.25 9.15
N LYS A 191 -20.44 -3.15 8.25
CA LYS A 191 -20.06 -4.51 8.62
C LYS A 191 -18.83 -4.95 7.84
N LEU A 192 -17.87 -5.53 8.54
CA LEU A 192 -16.77 -6.24 7.90
C LEU A 192 -17.30 -7.55 7.32
N HIS A 193 -16.89 -7.88 6.10
CA HIS A 193 -17.18 -9.15 5.47
C HIS A 193 -15.88 -9.85 5.09
N THR A 194 -15.89 -11.18 5.11
CA THR A 194 -14.97 -11.96 4.26
C THR A 194 -15.55 -12.04 2.87
N ILE A 195 -14.69 -12.03 1.85
CA ILE A 195 -15.10 -12.10 0.44
C ILE A 195 -14.32 -13.22 -0.23
N ASP A 196 -15.03 -14.14 -0.87
CA ASP A 196 -14.44 -15.12 -1.76
C ASP A 196 -14.01 -14.42 -3.06
N LYS A 197 -12.70 -14.41 -3.31
CA LYS A 197 -12.10 -13.67 -4.42
C LYS A 197 -12.40 -14.27 -5.80
N GLU A 198 -12.88 -15.51 -5.87
CA GLU A 198 -13.18 -16.17 -7.15
C GLU A 198 -14.66 -15.98 -7.53
N THR A 199 -15.54 -15.93 -6.54
CA THR A 199 -16.99 -15.94 -6.74
C THR A 199 -17.69 -14.65 -6.34
N GLY A 200 -17.06 -13.82 -5.52
CA GLY A 200 -17.66 -12.61 -4.93
C GLY A 200 -18.64 -12.93 -3.78
N ALA A 201 -18.76 -14.18 -3.35
CA ALA A 201 -19.59 -14.51 -2.19
C ALA A 201 -19.01 -13.85 -0.92
N ALA A 202 -19.83 -13.06 -0.22
CA ALA A 202 -19.41 -12.34 0.97
C ALA A 202 -20.17 -12.82 2.21
N LEU A 203 -19.46 -12.97 3.33
CA LEU A 203 -20.03 -13.39 4.61
C LEU A 203 -19.77 -12.32 5.66
N ALA A 204 -20.83 -11.82 6.30
CA ALA A 204 -20.73 -10.84 7.36
C ALA A 204 -20.00 -11.42 8.59
N VAL A 205 -18.99 -10.68 9.08
CA VAL A 205 -18.14 -11.09 10.19
C VAL A 205 -18.52 -10.37 11.48
N LEU A 206 -18.49 -9.03 11.45
CA LEU A 206 -18.72 -8.19 12.62
C LEU A 206 -19.25 -6.81 12.21
N SER A 207 -20.02 -6.18 13.10
CA SER A 207 -20.39 -4.78 12.97
C SER A 207 -19.20 -3.87 13.27
N SER A 208 -19.05 -2.82 12.47
CA SER A 208 -17.93 -1.87 12.56
C SER A 208 -18.45 -0.42 12.60
N SER A 209 -17.57 0.51 12.92
CA SER A 209 -17.74 1.94 12.61
C SER A 209 -17.69 2.18 11.10
N ALA A 210 -18.07 3.39 10.68
CA ALA A 210 -17.92 3.83 9.31
C ALA A 210 -16.44 3.87 8.92
N VAL A 211 -16.06 3.05 7.94
CA VAL A 211 -14.67 2.93 7.47
C VAL A 211 -14.67 3.13 5.97
N THR A 212 -13.86 4.06 5.49
CA THR A 212 -13.75 4.39 4.06
C THR A 212 -12.80 3.46 3.34
N ASP A 213 -11.68 3.07 3.98
CA ASP A 213 -10.72 2.14 3.40
C ASP A 213 -10.05 1.24 4.45
N LEU A 214 -9.48 0.11 3.99
CA LEU A 214 -8.90 -0.94 4.82
C LEU A 214 -7.47 -1.27 4.38
N SER A 215 -6.59 -1.58 5.32
CA SER A 215 -5.26 -2.10 5.00
C SER A 215 -4.69 -2.94 6.14
N TYR A 216 -3.99 -4.02 5.79
CA TYR A 216 -3.23 -4.80 6.76
C TYR A 216 -1.85 -4.16 6.98
N ASP A 217 -1.46 -4.03 8.23
CA ASP A 217 -0.09 -3.64 8.57
C ASP A 217 0.89 -4.83 8.48
N PRO A 218 2.20 -4.57 8.61
CA PRO A 218 3.24 -5.60 8.65
C PRO A 218 3.04 -6.72 9.69
N ALA A 219 2.32 -6.44 10.78
CA ALA A 219 2.04 -7.38 11.85
C ALA A 219 0.76 -8.21 11.61
N GLY A 220 0.01 -7.90 10.55
CA GLY A 220 -1.26 -8.55 10.22
C GLY A 220 -2.47 -7.95 10.93
N ILE A 221 -2.34 -6.77 11.55
CA ILE A 221 -3.47 -6.04 12.12
C ILE A 221 -4.23 -5.38 10.97
N LEU A 222 -5.55 -5.55 10.96
CA LEU A 222 -6.43 -4.90 9.99
C LEU A 222 -6.78 -3.50 10.48
N TRP A 223 -6.19 -2.50 9.83
CA TRP A 223 -6.51 -1.11 10.09
C TRP A 223 -7.59 -0.62 9.13
N GLY A 224 -8.48 0.23 9.65
CA GLY A 224 -9.46 0.97 8.89
C GLY A 224 -9.36 2.46 9.19
N VAL A 225 -9.53 3.29 8.17
CA VAL A 225 -9.64 4.74 8.33
C VAL A 225 -11.08 5.18 8.13
N ALA A 226 -11.57 6.10 8.95
CA ALA A 226 -12.86 6.74 8.77
C ALA A 226 -12.72 8.13 8.13
N SER A 227 -13.81 8.58 7.51
CA SER A 227 -13.87 9.91 6.89
C SER A 227 -13.76 11.07 7.89
N ASP A 228 -13.81 10.82 9.19
CA ASP A 228 -13.63 11.83 10.24
C ASP A 228 -12.20 11.84 10.83
N GLY A 229 -11.27 11.11 10.21
CA GLY A 229 -9.86 11.11 10.62
C GLY A 229 -9.56 10.20 11.80
N ILE A 230 -10.44 9.25 12.10
CA ILE A 230 -10.14 8.22 13.09
C ILE A 230 -9.58 6.98 12.40
N LEU A 231 -8.47 6.48 12.94
CA LEU A 231 -7.85 5.20 12.59
C LEU A 231 -8.24 4.15 13.64
N PHE A 232 -8.68 2.98 13.17
CA PHE A 232 -9.17 1.90 14.02
C PHE A 232 -8.50 0.59 13.64
N ASP A 233 -8.16 -0.22 14.64
CA ASP A 233 -8.09 -1.65 14.43
C ASP A 233 -9.51 -2.20 14.35
N VAL A 234 -9.85 -2.79 13.20
CA VAL A 234 -11.21 -3.24 12.89
C VAL A 234 -11.64 -4.40 13.80
N TYR A 235 -10.70 -5.21 14.30
CA TYR A 235 -10.99 -6.28 15.26
C TYR A 235 -10.91 -5.80 16.72
N GLY A 236 -10.47 -4.57 16.95
CA GLY A 236 -10.45 -3.94 18.27
C GLY A 236 -9.38 -4.51 19.22
N VAL A 237 -8.27 -5.03 18.70
CA VAL A 237 -7.11 -5.40 19.51
C VAL A 237 -6.42 -4.14 20.02
N GLU A 238 -6.25 -3.14 19.15
CA GLU A 238 -5.68 -1.83 19.48
C GLU A 238 -6.77 -0.74 19.66
N PRO A 239 -6.55 0.24 20.55
CA PRO A 239 -7.47 1.37 20.70
C PRO A 239 -7.46 2.25 19.44
N SER A 240 -8.64 2.77 19.10
CA SER A 240 -8.74 3.76 18.03
C SER A 240 -8.04 5.06 18.39
N ARG A 241 -7.60 5.78 17.36
CA ARG A 241 -6.84 7.03 17.52
C ARG A 241 -7.21 8.04 16.43
N THR A 242 -7.11 9.31 16.77
CA THR A 242 -7.30 10.40 15.80
C THR A 242 -5.99 10.65 15.07
N ILE A 243 -6.08 10.84 13.76
CA ILE A 243 -5.02 11.32 12.88
C ILE A 243 -5.14 12.86 12.81
N ASP A 244 -4.04 13.61 12.98
CA ASP A 244 -4.10 15.08 13.01
C ASP A 244 -3.77 15.78 11.69
N ASN A 245 -4.85 16.07 10.95
CA ASN A 245 -4.96 17.25 10.09
C ASN A 245 -6.42 17.71 9.89
N LEU A 246 -7.38 17.09 10.59
CA LEU A 246 -8.82 17.35 10.50
C LEU A 246 -9.42 17.26 9.07
N VAL A 247 -8.77 16.56 8.13
CA VAL A 247 -9.35 16.30 6.80
C VAL A 247 -10.19 15.03 6.79
N SER A 248 -11.08 14.94 5.80
CA SER A 248 -11.80 13.70 5.54
C SER A 248 -10.94 12.73 4.74
N TYR A 249 -10.71 11.53 5.26
CA TYR A 249 -9.92 10.51 4.59
C TYR A 249 -10.76 9.57 3.73
N SER A 250 -10.27 9.30 2.52
CA SER A 250 -10.87 8.37 1.57
C SER A 250 -10.08 7.06 1.45
N ALA A 251 -8.76 7.09 1.66
CA ALA A 251 -7.92 5.92 1.44
C ALA A 251 -6.88 5.68 2.54
N LEU A 252 -6.51 4.42 2.72
CA LEU A 252 -5.47 3.94 3.62
C LEU A 252 -4.69 2.83 2.91
N ALA A 253 -3.36 2.92 2.90
CA ALA A 253 -2.52 1.82 2.46
C ALA A 253 -1.28 1.69 3.36
N CYS A 254 -1.19 0.59 4.08
CA CYS A 254 -0.05 0.31 4.94
C CYS A 254 1.07 -0.36 4.15
N LEU A 255 2.29 0.12 4.34
CA LEU A 255 3.46 -0.52 3.74
C LEU A 255 3.49 -1.95 4.28
N PRO A 256 3.64 -2.97 3.42
CA PRO A 256 3.91 -4.32 3.90
C PRO A 256 5.23 -4.31 4.69
N VAL A 257 5.54 -5.37 5.44
CA VAL A 257 6.95 -5.58 5.82
C VAL A 257 7.71 -5.52 4.50
N ALA A 258 8.46 -4.44 4.25
CA ALA A 258 9.47 -4.47 3.23
C ALA A 258 10.39 -5.58 3.74
N GLY A 259 10.29 -6.77 3.15
CA GLY A 259 11.20 -7.85 3.49
C GLY A 259 12.58 -7.21 3.48
N ASN A 260 13.26 -7.24 4.63
CA ASN A 260 14.44 -6.43 4.91
C ASN A 260 15.31 -6.30 3.65
N GLN A 261 15.31 -5.11 3.07
CA GLN A 261 15.95 -4.85 1.80
C GLN A 261 17.45 -4.82 2.05
N THR A 262 18.21 -5.43 1.15
CA THR A 262 19.66 -5.43 1.31
C THR A 262 20.16 -4.02 1.01
N PRO A 263 20.96 -3.39 1.88
CA PRO A 263 21.54 -2.08 1.58
C PRO A 263 22.42 -2.16 0.33
N PHE A 264 22.49 -1.05 -0.40
CA PHE A 264 23.32 -0.97 -1.60
C PHE A 264 24.20 0.28 -1.60
N PHE A 265 25.35 0.20 -2.27
CA PHE A 265 26.21 1.36 -2.48
C PHE A 265 25.63 2.24 -3.58
N ALA A 266 25.50 3.53 -3.30
CA ALA A 266 25.03 4.54 -4.24
C ALA A 266 26.06 4.85 -5.34
N GLN A 267 27.26 4.27 -5.27
CA GLN A 267 28.33 4.48 -6.23
C GLN A 267 29.31 3.31 -6.29
N ASP A 268 29.99 3.19 -7.43
CA ASP A 268 31.17 2.34 -7.58
C ASP A 268 32.45 3.12 -7.19
N LEU A 269 33.41 2.44 -6.57
CA LEU A 269 34.72 3.00 -6.25
C LEU A 269 35.70 2.59 -7.35
N GLY A 270 35.78 3.40 -8.40
CA GLY A 270 36.65 3.12 -9.55
C GLY A 270 38.14 3.01 -9.22
N ASP A 271 38.89 2.42 -10.15
CA ASP A 271 40.34 2.23 -10.04
C ASP A 271 41.10 3.55 -9.81
N ARG A 272 42.15 3.48 -8.99
CA ARG A 272 42.98 4.63 -8.62
C ARG A 272 44.40 4.53 -9.20
N SER A 273 44.95 5.68 -9.58
CA SER A 273 46.28 5.82 -10.21
C SER A 273 47.20 6.78 -9.44
N ASP A 274 46.86 7.09 -8.19
CA ASP A 274 47.67 7.99 -7.38
C ASP A 274 49.06 7.42 -7.07
N PRO A 275 50.06 8.29 -6.91
CA PRO A 275 51.39 7.87 -6.50
C PRO A 275 51.38 7.26 -5.08
N GLU A 276 52.31 6.35 -4.83
CA GLU A 276 52.53 5.74 -3.51
C GLU A 276 52.74 6.82 -2.45
N GLY A 277 52.05 6.68 -1.31
CA GLY A 277 52.11 7.63 -0.18
C GLY A 277 51.14 8.81 -0.27
N ALA A 278 50.28 8.89 -1.29
CA ALA A 278 49.20 9.86 -1.34
C ALA A 278 48.15 9.60 -0.24
N ASN A 279 47.66 10.65 0.41
CA ASN A 279 46.53 10.57 1.31
C ASN A 279 45.25 10.35 0.49
N ILE A 280 44.54 9.26 0.77
CA ILE A 280 43.30 8.89 0.06
C ILE A 280 42.12 9.04 1.01
N ASN A 281 41.09 9.76 0.58
CA ASN A 281 39.79 9.82 1.24
C ASN A 281 38.70 9.50 0.21
N LEU A 282 37.88 8.49 0.50
CA LEU A 282 36.83 7.99 -0.39
C LEU A 282 35.53 7.95 0.39
N SER A 283 34.50 8.62 -0.12
CA SER A 283 33.14 8.44 0.34
C SER A 283 32.52 7.28 -0.44
N ALA A 284 31.96 6.30 0.26
CA ALA A 284 31.19 5.22 -0.32
C ALA A 284 29.79 5.27 0.31
N GLY A 285 28.96 6.18 -0.21
CA GLY A 285 27.59 6.30 0.28
C GLY A 285 26.84 4.99 0.07
N ALA A 286 26.23 4.47 1.14
CA ALA A 286 25.26 3.39 1.04
C ALA A 286 23.91 3.91 1.50
N THR A 287 22.85 3.38 0.88
CA THR A 287 21.48 3.71 1.22
C THR A 287 20.73 2.43 1.56
N ASP A 288 19.87 2.53 2.56
CA ASP A 288 18.87 1.52 2.87
C ASP A 288 17.48 2.08 2.55
N ALA A 289 16.63 1.24 1.99
CA ALA A 289 15.23 1.59 1.71
C ALA A 289 14.33 1.35 2.93
N ASN A 290 14.81 0.60 3.93
CA ASN A 290 14.17 0.42 5.22
C ASN A 290 14.44 1.65 6.12
N LEU A 291 13.39 2.46 6.34
CA LEU A 291 13.47 3.63 7.21
C LEU A 291 13.73 3.20 8.66
N GLY A 292 14.81 3.71 9.26
CA GLY A 292 15.17 3.45 10.67
C GLY A 292 16.27 2.39 10.89
N ASP A 293 16.71 1.69 9.84
CA ASP A 293 17.78 0.71 9.95
C ASP A 293 19.16 1.36 10.20
N THR A 294 19.94 0.74 11.08
CA THR A 294 21.34 1.14 11.31
C THR A 294 22.26 0.38 10.36
N LEU A 295 22.88 1.10 9.43
CA LEU A 295 23.87 0.53 8.52
C LEU A 295 25.17 0.19 9.24
N VAL A 296 25.62 -1.07 9.11
CA VAL A 296 26.92 -1.53 9.63
C VAL A 296 27.87 -1.81 8.47
N TYR A 297 29.00 -1.12 8.46
CA TYR A 297 30.02 -1.24 7.41
C TYR A 297 31.19 -2.12 7.89
N ALA A 298 31.64 -3.05 7.04
CA ALA A 298 32.84 -3.84 7.28
C ALA A 298 33.64 -4.03 5.99
N ALA A 299 34.97 -3.90 6.08
CA ALA A 299 35.89 -4.13 4.97
C ALA A 299 36.91 -5.21 5.33
N VAL A 300 37.20 -6.10 4.38
CA VAL A 300 38.22 -7.15 4.51
C VAL A 300 39.23 -7.07 3.37
N GLY A 301 40.49 -7.41 3.64
CA GLY A 301 41.55 -7.40 2.63
C GLY A 301 42.05 -6.00 2.23
N LEU A 302 41.76 -4.97 3.03
CA LEU A 302 42.29 -3.63 2.79
C LEU A 302 43.83 -3.62 2.82
N PRO A 303 44.48 -2.81 1.95
CA PRO A 303 45.92 -2.57 2.03
C PRO A 303 46.33 -2.07 3.43
N SER A 304 47.55 -2.41 3.84
CA SER A 304 48.10 -1.97 5.13
C SER A 304 48.06 -0.44 5.25
N GLY A 305 47.38 0.07 6.29
CA GLY A 305 47.23 1.50 6.54
C GLY A 305 45.89 2.11 6.13
N LEU A 306 44.98 1.34 5.53
CA LEU A 306 43.63 1.80 5.17
C LEU A 306 42.59 1.28 6.18
N THR A 307 41.71 2.17 6.64
CA THR A 307 40.64 1.87 7.61
C THR A 307 39.34 2.56 7.19
N ILE A 308 38.20 2.02 7.62
CA ILE A 308 36.90 2.73 7.54
C ILE A 308 36.89 3.81 8.63
N ALA A 309 36.58 5.06 8.26
CA ALA A 309 36.33 6.13 9.22
C ALA A 309 34.95 5.92 9.87
N PRO A 310 34.83 5.85 11.20
CA PRO A 310 33.56 5.62 11.89
C PRO A 310 32.67 6.86 12.01
N ASP A 311 33.13 8.01 11.51
CA ASP A 311 32.55 9.32 11.69
C ASP A 311 32.05 9.94 10.37
N THR A 312 31.03 9.29 9.79
CA THR A 312 29.87 9.91 9.10
C THR A 312 28.72 8.92 9.05
#